data_AF-A0A5C6Y1Z5-F1
#
_entry.id   AF-A0A5C6Y1Z5-F1
#
_cell.length_a   1.000
_cell.length_b   1.000
_cell.length_c   1.000
_cell.angle_alpha   90.00
_cell.angle_beta   90.00
_cell.angle_gamma   90.00
#
_symmetry.space_group_name_H-M   'P 1'
#
loop_
_entity.id
_entity.type
_entity.pdbx_description
1 polymer ?
#
loop_
_entity_poly.entity_id
_entity_poly.type
_entity_poly.pdbx_seq_one_letter_code
_entity_poly.pdbx_strand_id
1 'polypeptide(L)'
;MSYLKDYFPDAYDGANKITYTSLDKGTVLRMFVNDTTPPKTKIFIVLGLHDNKVALGTLFINSKINDTINFSVELQALQYKLYLSDYAFLDKDSFVDCSNIQQRDNKNILQKINEDNSLVVGRLNQDTFEDVRKAIISAETIRGKHKKRFGLYDV
;
A
#
# COMPACT_ATOMS: atom_id res chain seq x y z
N MET A 1 0.96 -24.91 13.95
CA MET A 1 0.61 -25.45 12.62
C MET A 1 0.75 -24.33 11.60
N SER A 2 1.15 -24.70 10.38
CA SER A 2 1.74 -23.88 9.30
C SER A 2 1.00 -22.59 8.92
N TYR A 3 1.69 -21.44 8.93
CA TYR A 3 1.19 -20.14 8.44
C TYR A 3 1.92 -19.66 7.16
N LEU A 4 2.70 -20.52 6.50
CA LEU A 4 3.61 -20.11 5.41
C LEU A 4 3.22 -20.61 4.02
N LYS A 5 2.05 -21.26 3.85
CA LYS A 5 1.69 -21.92 2.58
C LYS A 5 0.77 -21.12 1.66
N ASP A 6 0.19 -20.01 2.11
CA ASP A 6 -0.80 -19.28 1.30
C ASP A 6 -0.20 -18.12 0.49
N TYR A 7 1.12 -18.16 0.25
CA TYR A 7 1.89 -17.01 -0.25
C TYR A 7 2.61 -17.24 -1.58
N PHE A 8 2.11 -18.06 -2.51
CA PHE A 8 2.80 -18.20 -3.81
C PHE A 8 1.82 -18.38 -4.99
N PRO A 9 1.92 -17.57 -6.06
CA PRO A 9 1.14 -17.71 -7.27
C PRO A 9 1.54 -18.93 -8.12
N ASP A 10 0.60 -19.37 -8.95
CA ASP A 10 0.67 -20.51 -9.86
C ASP A 10 1.75 -20.35 -10.95
N ALA A 11 2.96 -20.87 -10.69
CA ALA A 11 3.84 -21.57 -11.63
C ALA A 11 5.25 -21.69 -11.03
N TYR A 12 5.59 -22.91 -10.62
CA TYR A 12 6.95 -23.26 -10.20
C TYR A 12 7.80 -23.58 -11.45
N ASP A 13 8.72 -22.68 -11.81
CA ASP A 13 9.77 -22.92 -12.81
C ASP A 13 11.16 -22.72 -12.18
N GLY A 14 11.86 -23.84 -11.96
CA GLY A 14 13.28 -24.07 -12.25
C GLY A 14 14.40 -23.29 -11.56
N ALA A 15 14.21 -22.01 -11.24
CA ALA A 15 15.22 -21.14 -10.61
C ALA A 15 14.51 -19.99 -9.88
N ASN A 16 13.62 -20.35 -8.95
CA ASN A 16 12.66 -19.55 -8.15
C ASN A 16 12.72 -18.02 -8.30
N LYS A 17 12.35 -17.52 -9.48
CA LYS A 17 11.98 -16.13 -9.68
C LYS A 17 10.46 -16.03 -9.55
N ILE A 18 9.99 -15.39 -8.49
CA ILE A 18 8.55 -15.22 -8.27
C ILE A 18 8.04 -14.27 -9.35
N THR A 19 7.06 -14.73 -10.12
CA THR A 19 6.39 -13.89 -11.11
C THR A 19 5.03 -13.46 -10.59
N TYR A 20 4.86 -12.17 -10.41
CA TYR A 20 3.62 -11.53 -10.02
C TYR A 20 2.81 -11.13 -11.26
N THR A 21 1.60 -11.67 -11.36
CA THR A 21 0.61 -11.30 -12.38
C THR A 21 -0.46 -10.35 -11.82
N SER A 22 -0.58 -10.29 -10.50
CA SER A 22 -1.45 -9.36 -9.75
C SER A 22 -0.84 -9.03 -8.40
N LEU A 23 -1.35 -7.98 -7.75
CA LEU A 23 -1.00 -7.60 -6.39
C LEU A 23 -2.25 -7.60 -5.50
N ASP A 24 -2.12 -8.25 -4.35
CA ASP A 24 -3.20 -8.31 -3.39
C ASP A 24 -3.32 -7.02 -2.58
N LYS A 25 -4.54 -6.72 -2.14
CA LYS A 25 -4.83 -5.69 -1.16
C LYS A 25 -4.01 -5.92 0.12
N GLY A 26 -3.42 -4.86 0.66
CA GLY A 26 -2.58 -4.91 1.85
C GLY A 26 -1.11 -5.25 1.58
N THR A 27 -0.73 -5.61 0.35
CA THR A 27 0.70 -5.82 0.00
C THR A 27 1.49 -4.54 0.22
N VAL A 28 2.68 -4.64 0.83
CA VAL A 28 3.56 -3.52 1.12
C VAL A 28 4.77 -3.54 0.19
N LEU A 29 4.99 -2.41 -0.48
CA LEU A 29 6.08 -2.20 -1.42
C LEU A 29 7.05 -1.14 -0.88
N ARG A 30 8.35 -1.33 -1.14
CA ARG A 30 9.40 -0.33 -0.86
C ARG A 30 10.18 -0.08 -2.15
N MET A 31 10.05 1.12 -2.71
CA MET A 31 10.76 1.47 -3.95
C MET A 31 11.07 2.95 -4.07
N PHE A 32 12.02 3.30 -4.93
CA PHE A 32 12.32 4.67 -5.30
C PHE A 32 11.17 5.27 -6.12
N VAL A 33 10.69 6.43 -5.70
CA VAL A 33 9.57 7.11 -6.36
C VAL A 33 9.97 8.53 -6.78
N ASN A 34 9.54 8.91 -7.99
CA ASN A 34 9.81 10.23 -8.58
C ASN A 34 8.67 11.23 -8.33
N ASP A 35 7.54 10.78 -7.78
CA ASP A 35 6.35 11.59 -7.48
C ASP A 35 6.42 12.24 -6.08
N THR A 36 7.62 12.38 -5.53
CA THR A 36 7.91 13.19 -4.34
C THR A 36 8.97 14.22 -4.67
N THR A 37 8.97 15.34 -3.95
CA THR A 37 10.00 16.38 -4.09
C THR A 37 10.77 16.51 -2.78
N PRO A 38 12.07 16.16 -2.74
CA PRO A 38 12.83 15.46 -3.81
C PRO A 38 12.39 13.99 -3.99
N PRO A 39 12.72 13.36 -5.13
CA PRO A 39 12.56 11.92 -5.33
C PRO A 39 13.28 11.12 -4.25
N LYS A 40 12.64 10.05 -3.75
CA LYS A 40 13.21 9.23 -2.67
C LYS A 40 12.58 7.85 -2.59
N THR A 41 13.21 6.96 -1.85
CA THR A 41 12.62 5.67 -1.49
C THR A 41 11.42 5.88 -0.56
N LYS A 42 10.29 5.27 -0.91
CA LYS A 42 9.06 5.27 -0.14
C LYS A 42 8.58 3.86 0.11
N ILE A 43 7.88 3.68 1.23
CA ILE A 43 7.08 2.51 1.52
C ILE A 43 5.62 2.88 1.24
N PHE A 44 4.88 1.99 0.60
CA PHE A 44 3.44 2.18 0.38
C PHE A 44 2.69 0.85 0.35
N ILE A 45 1.40 0.93 0.69
CA ILE A 45 0.49 -0.22 0.71
C ILE A 45 -0.35 -0.23 -0.57
N VAL A 46 -0.68 -1.41 -1.07
CA VAL A 46 -1.62 -1.62 -2.18
C VAL A 46 -3.05 -1.63 -1.61
N LEU A 47 -3.91 -0.75 -2.08
CA LEU A 47 -5.32 -0.70 -1.70
C LEU A 47 -6.20 -1.60 -2.57
N GLY A 48 -5.87 -1.69 -3.85
CA GLY A 48 -6.67 -2.39 -4.83
C GLY A 48 -6.38 -1.92 -6.25
N LEU A 49 -6.85 -2.72 -7.20
CA LEU A 49 -6.77 -2.42 -8.60
C LEU A 49 -7.98 -1.57 -9.02
N HIS A 50 -7.73 -0.58 -9.87
CA HIS A 50 -8.77 0.23 -10.47
C HIS A 50 -9.68 -0.65 -11.33
N ASP A 51 -10.98 -0.34 -11.43
CA ASP A 51 -11.96 -1.11 -12.22
C ASP A 51 -11.51 -1.42 -13.67
N ASN A 52 -10.77 -0.50 -14.28
CA ASN A 52 -10.21 -0.64 -15.64
C ASN A 52 -8.94 -1.52 -15.72
N LYS A 53 -8.45 -2.04 -14.60
CA LYS A 53 -7.25 -2.87 -14.43
C LYS A 53 -5.91 -2.20 -14.81
N VAL A 54 -5.91 -0.91 -15.11
CA VAL A 54 -4.71 -0.17 -15.53
C VAL A 54 -3.96 0.41 -14.33
N ALA A 55 -4.67 0.83 -13.29
CA ALA A 55 -4.06 1.57 -12.19
C ALA A 55 -4.21 0.87 -10.84
N LEU A 56 -3.19 0.96 -9.99
CA LEU A 56 -3.23 0.55 -8.60
C LEU A 56 -3.45 1.76 -7.70
N GLY A 57 -4.35 1.64 -6.74
CA GLY A 57 -4.47 2.58 -5.63
C GLY A 57 -3.46 2.23 -4.56
N THR A 58 -2.70 3.21 -4.08
CA THR A 58 -1.69 3.01 -3.03
C THR A 58 -1.73 4.13 -2.00
N LEU A 59 -1.31 3.86 -0.76
CA LEU A 59 -1.09 4.88 0.28
C LEU A 59 0.35 4.89 0.73
N PHE A 60 0.90 6.07 0.97
CA PHE A 60 2.24 6.19 1.53
C PHE A 60 2.27 5.84 3.02
N ILE A 61 3.37 5.22 3.43
CA ILE A 61 3.78 5.12 4.82
C ILE A 61 4.86 6.17 5.08
N ASN A 62 4.65 6.98 6.11
CA ASN A 62 5.54 8.05 6.55
C ASN A 62 6.06 7.76 7.96
N SER A 63 7.35 7.95 8.20
CA SER A 63 7.93 7.77 9.54
C SER A 63 7.58 8.89 10.52
N LYS A 64 7.04 10.00 10.02
CA LYS A 64 6.52 11.15 10.79
C LYS A 64 5.36 11.77 10.04
N ILE A 65 4.40 12.31 10.76
CA ILE A 65 3.36 13.17 10.20
C ILE A 65 4.02 14.47 9.72
N ASN A 66 3.63 14.95 8.55
CA ASN A 66 4.03 16.27 8.08
C ASN A 66 2.98 17.29 8.51
N ASP A 67 3.25 18.06 9.56
CA ASP A 67 2.28 19.00 10.15
C ASP A 67 1.96 20.19 9.24
N THR A 68 2.83 20.52 8.28
CA THR A 68 2.55 21.55 7.26
C THR A 68 1.46 21.08 6.29
N ILE A 69 1.48 19.80 5.92
CA ILE A 69 0.46 19.21 5.03
C ILE A 69 -0.78 18.81 5.85
N ASN A 70 -0.58 18.24 7.03
CA ASN A 70 -1.62 17.73 7.93
C ASN A 70 -1.85 18.73 9.08
N PHE A 71 -2.23 19.95 8.71
CA PHE A 71 -2.33 21.06 9.66
C PHE A 71 -3.62 21.03 10.49
N SER A 72 -4.66 20.32 10.02
CA SER A 72 -5.95 20.24 10.70
C SER A 72 -6.10 18.95 11.50
N VAL A 73 -6.94 18.98 12.54
CA VAL A 73 -7.23 17.81 13.37
C VAL A 73 -7.80 16.67 12.54
N GLU A 74 -8.63 17.00 11.55
CA GLU A 74 -9.24 16.05 10.63
C GLU A 74 -8.17 15.36 9.76
N LEU A 75 -7.18 16.11 9.24
CA LEU A 75 -6.08 15.55 8.46
C LEU A 75 -5.14 14.69 9.31
N GLN A 76 -4.90 15.09 10.56
CA GLN A 76 -4.09 14.30 11.51
C GLN A 76 -4.80 13.00 11.91
N ALA A 77 -6.13 13.02 12.06
CA ALA A 77 -6.92 11.83 12.33
C ALA A 77 -6.89 10.80 11.19
N LEU A 78 -6.54 11.21 9.97
CA LEU A 78 -6.35 10.33 8.81
C LEU A 78 -4.94 9.72 8.74
N GLN A 79 -4.07 9.97 9.72
CA GLN A 79 -2.73 9.37 9.80
C GLN A 79 -2.79 8.13 10.70
N TYR A 80 -3.06 6.97 10.11
CA TYR A 80 -3.21 5.73 10.86
C TYR A 80 -1.85 5.22 11.36
N LYS A 81 -1.69 5.05 12.67
CA LYS A 81 -0.41 4.65 13.27
C LYS A 81 -0.14 3.15 13.08
N LEU A 82 1.07 2.82 12.62
CA LEU A 82 1.64 1.49 12.59
C LEU A 82 2.76 1.39 13.64
N TYR A 83 2.77 0.31 14.39
CA TYR A 83 3.81 0.04 15.37
C TYR A 83 4.92 -0.83 14.77
N LEU A 84 6.17 -0.51 15.11
CA LEU A 84 7.34 -1.32 14.71
C LEU A 84 7.22 -2.77 15.18
N SER A 85 6.63 -2.99 16.36
CA SER A 85 6.42 -4.32 16.95
C SER A 85 5.63 -5.27 16.06
N ASP A 86 4.77 -4.73 15.20
CA ASP A 86 3.81 -5.51 14.44
C ASP A 86 4.32 -5.82 13.03
N TYR A 87 5.33 -5.08 12.56
CA TYR A 87 5.73 -5.06 11.16
C TYR A 87 7.26 -4.94 10.97
N ALA A 88 7.90 -6.06 10.60
CA ALA A 88 9.35 -6.13 10.38
C ALA A 88 9.87 -5.25 9.22
N PHE A 89 8.99 -4.80 8.31
CA PHE A 89 9.37 -3.91 7.21
C PHE A 89 9.49 -2.44 7.64
N LEU A 90 9.15 -2.11 8.89
CA LEU A 90 9.33 -0.79 9.46
C LEU A 90 10.68 -0.68 10.15
N ASP A 91 11.29 0.51 10.08
CA ASP A 91 12.50 0.82 10.86
C ASP A 91 12.15 1.52 12.19
N LYS A 92 10.91 2.00 12.32
CA LYS A 92 10.32 2.69 13.49
C LYS A 92 8.80 2.79 13.33
N ASP A 93 8.10 3.12 14.42
CA ASP A 93 6.69 3.51 14.38
C ASP A 93 6.43 4.53 13.26
N SER A 94 5.43 4.26 12.44
CA SER A 94 5.16 5.01 11.22
C SER A 94 3.66 5.24 11.06
N PHE A 95 3.25 5.96 10.02
CA PHE A 95 1.87 6.36 9.78
C PHE A 95 1.48 6.10 8.34
N VAL A 96 0.35 5.44 8.12
CA VAL A 96 -0.30 5.35 6.80
C VAL A 96 -1.09 6.62 6.57
N ASP A 97 -0.77 7.35 5.50
CA ASP A 97 -1.50 8.55 5.11
C ASP A 97 -2.80 8.18 4.40
N CYS A 98 -3.91 8.13 5.14
CA CYS A 98 -5.24 7.78 4.61
C CYS A 98 -5.96 8.98 3.96
N SER A 99 -5.31 10.15 3.90
CA SER A 99 -5.91 11.37 3.34
C SER A 99 -5.84 11.43 1.82
N ASN A 100 -4.94 10.66 1.18
CA ASN A 100 -4.69 10.77 -0.26
C ASN A 100 -4.28 9.43 -0.91
N ILE A 101 -5.09 8.96 -1.86
CA ILE A 101 -4.78 7.77 -2.66
C ILE A 101 -3.84 8.14 -3.81
N GLN A 102 -2.66 7.55 -3.83
CA GLN A 102 -1.72 7.65 -4.94
C GLN A 102 -2.06 6.62 -6.02
N GLN A 103 -2.25 7.09 -7.24
CA GLN A 103 -2.48 6.22 -8.39
C GLN A 103 -1.15 5.83 -9.03
N ARG A 104 -0.92 4.52 -9.18
CA ARG A 104 0.26 3.95 -9.82
C ARG A 104 -0.15 3.17 -11.07
N ASP A 105 0.70 3.12 -12.09
CA ASP A 105 0.46 2.24 -13.25
C ASP A 105 0.70 0.79 -12.84
N ASN A 106 -0.32 -0.06 -12.95
CA ASN A 106 -0.28 -1.45 -12.52
C ASN A 106 0.80 -2.23 -13.27
N LYS A 107 0.88 -2.05 -14.60
CA LYS A 107 1.83 -2.76 -15.44
C LYS A 107 3.28 -2.40 -15.08
N ASN A 108 3.57 -1.12 -14.85
CA ASN A 108 4.89 -0.65 -14.44
C ASN A 108 5.30 -1.21 -13.08
N ILE A 109 4.38 -1.25 -12.11
CA ILE A 109 4.64 -1.84 -10.79
C ILE A 109 4.90 -3.34 -10.93
N LEU A 110 4.05 -4.09 -11.63
CA LEU A 110 4.22 -5.52 -11.86
C LEU A 110 5.55 -5.83 -12.59
N GLN A 111 5.91 -5.02 -13.57
CA GLN A 111 7.21 -5.14 -14.25
C GLN A 111 8.36 -4.97 -13.27
N LYS A 112 8.38 -3.89 -12.47
CA LYS A 112 9.45 -3.63 -11.50
C LYS A 112 9.59 -4.73 -10.45
N ILE A 113 8.48 -5.22 -9.89
CA ILE A 113 8.55 -6.31 -8.90
C ILE A 113 8.97 -7.64 -9.54
N ASN A 114 8.69 -7.85 -10.82
CA ASN A 114 9.17 -9.02 -11.57
C ASN A 114 10.63 -8.85 -12.02
N GLU A 115 11.17 -7.64 -12.05
CA GLU A 115 12.61 -7.40 -12.22
C GLU A 115 13.34 -7.61 -10.88
N ASP A 116 12.75 -7.15 -9.78
CA ASP A 116 13.28 -7.26 -8.42
C ASP A 116 12.16 -7.59 -7.41
N ASN A 117 12.09 -8.86 -6.99
CA ASN A 117 11.08 -9.30 -6.03
C ASN A 117 11.29 -8.71 -4.62
N SER A 118 12.48 -8.18 -4.30
CA SER A 118 12.76 -7.60 -2.98
C SER A 118 12.01 -6.29 -2.72
N LEU A 119 11.42 -5.70 -3.77
CA LEU A 119 10.53 -4.55 -3.66
C LEU A 119 9.24 -4.86 -2.89
N VAL A 120 8.85 -6.14 -2.80
CA VAL A 120 7.76 -6.60 -1.93
C VAL A 120 8.34 -6.89 -0.54
N VAL A 121 8.01 -6.05 0.43
CA VAL A 121 8.64 -6.08 1.76
C VAL A 121 7.73 -6.64 2.86
N GLY A 122 6.44 -6.88 2.56
CA GLY A 122 5.53 -7.49 3.51
C GLY A 122 4.07 -7.28 3.16
N ARG A 123 3.20 -7.44 4.16
CA ARG A 123 1.75 -7.21 4.06
C ARG A 123 1.21 -6.67 5.38
N LEU A 124 0.19 -5.82 5.31
CA LEU A 124 -0.62 -5.50 6.47
C LEU A 124 -1.41 -6.73 6.93
N ASN A 125 -1.57 -6.90 8.24
CA ASN A 125 -2.52 -7.90 8.73
C ASN A 125 -3.96 -7.45 8.39
N GLN A 126 -4.89 -8.41 8.40
CA GLN A 126 -6.26 -8.15 7.93
C GLN A 126 -6.96 -7.05 8.73
N ASP A 127 -6.83 -7.07 10.07
CA ASP A 127 -7.48 -6.09 10.95
C ASP A 127 -6.96 -4.67 10.68
N THR A 128 -5.64 -4.51 10.57
CA THR A 128 -5.01 -3.23 10.24
C THR A 128 -5.42 -2.75 8.86
N PHE A 129 -5.49 -3.64 7.87
CA PHE A 129 -5.94 -3.27 6.53
C PHE A 129 -7.40 -2.80 6.55
N GLU A 130 -8.28 -3.47 7.30
CA GLU A 130 -9.67 -3.06 7.45
C GLU A 130 -9.81 -1.71 8.15
N ASP A 131 -9.00 -1.44 9.18
CA ASP A 131 -9.04 -0.15 9.88
C ASP A 131 -8.52 1.00 9.01
N VAL A 132 -7.44 0.76 8.25
CA VAL A 132 -6.98 1.68 7.20
C VAL A 132 -8.06 1.91 6.15
N ARG A 133 -8.74 0.85 5.69
CA ARG A 133 -9.84 0.95 4.73
C ARG A 133 -10.98 1.82 5.26
N LYS A 134 -11.41 1.60 6.52
CA LYS A 134 -12.44 2.41 7.18
C LYS A 134 -12.03 3.88 7.27
N ALA A 135 -10.78 4.17 7.64
CA ALA A 135 -10.26 5.54 7.69
C ALA A 135 -10.33 6.25 6.33
N ILE A 136 -9.99 5.54 5.24
CA ILE A 136 -10.13 6.06 3.88
C ILE A 136 -11.61 6.29 3.53
N ILE A 137 -12.50 5.37 3.91
CA ILE A 137 -13.95 5.49 3.68
C ILE A 137 -14.51 6.74 4.36
N SER A 138 -14.07 7.05 5.58
CA SER A 138 -14.49 8.27 6.29
C SER A 138 -13.80 9.55 5.79
N ALA A 139 -12.68 9.46 5.05
CA ALA A 139 -11.90 10.63 4.62
C ALA A 139 -12.67 11.51 3.62
N GLU A 140 -13.07 12.72 4.02
CA GLU A 140 -13.73 13.69 3.13
C GLU A 140 -12.79 14.24 2.03
N THR A 141 -11.49 14.18 2.26
CA THR A 141 -10.44 14.56 1.31
C THR A 141 -10.48 13.73 0.02
N ILE A 142 -11.04 12.52 0.09
CA ILE A 142 -11.14 11.60 -1.04
C ILE A 142 -12.60 11.51 -1.46
N ARG A 143 -12.90 11.83 -2.72
CA ARG A 143 -14.27 11.71 -3.24
C ARG A 143 -14.70 10.25 -3.29
N GLY A 144 -15.97 9.97 -2.95
CA GLY A 144 -16.52 8.61 -2.95
C GLY A 144 -16.32 7.83 -4.26
N LYS A 145 -16.39 8.52 -5.42
CA LYS A 145 -16.10 7.91 -6.73
C LYS A 145 -14.67 7.35 -6.84
N HIS A 146 -13.69 7.99 -6.22
CA HIS A 146 -12.29 7.51 -6.22
C HIS A 146 -12.13 6.30 -5.31
N LYS A 147 -12.82 6.27 -4.16
CA LYS A 147 -12.82 5.12 -3.25
C LYS A 147 -13.42 3.88 -3.91
N LYS A 148 -14.57 4.05 -4.59
CA LYS A 148 -15.26 2.97 -5.30
C LYS A 148 -14.38 2.35 -6.38
N ARG A 149 -13.69 3.18 -7.17
CA ARG A 149 -12.82 2.73 -8.26
C ARG A 149 -11.72 1.76 -7.85
N PHE A 150 -11.28 1.77 -6.59
CA PHE A 150 -10.24 0.86 -6.07
C PHE A 150 -10.84 -0.26 -5.20
N GLY A 151 -12.15 -0.49 -5.29
CA GLY A 151 -12.84 -1.57 -4.58
C GLY A 151 -12.83 -1.43 -3.06
N LEU A 152 -12.86 -0.19 -2.54
CA LEU A 152 -12.86 0.05 -1.09
C LEU A 152 -14.22 -0.21 -0.43
N TYR A 153 -15.31 -0.26 -1.21
CA TYR A 153 -16.66 -0.59 -0.70
C TYR A 153 -17.05 -2.05 -0.90
N ASP A 154 -16.22 -2.83 -1.61
CA ASP A 154 -16.51 -4.22 -1.93
C ASP A 154 -16.06 -5.07 -0.74
N VAL A 155 -17.03 -5.60 0.01
CA VAL A 155 -16.85 -6.49 1.17
C VAL A 155 -17.39 -7.87 0.85
#